data_AF-A0A3C0GWG1-F1
#
_entry.id   AF-A0A3C0GWG1-F1
#
_cell.length_a   1.000
_cell.length_b   1.000
_cell.length_c   1.000
_cell.angle_alpha   90.00
_cell.angle_beta   90.00
_cell.angle_gamma   90.00
#
_symmetry.space_group_name_H-M   'P 1'
#
loop_
_entity.id
_entity.type
_entity.pdbx_description
1 polymer ?
#
loop_
_entity_poly.entity_id
_entity_poly.type
_entity_poly.pdbx_seq_one_letter_code
_entity_poly.pdbx_strand_id
1 'polypeptide(L)'
;MRAALAACMLVMLPALAGAQAPAALDATPGTATTERPRTCLVLGGGGARGAAHIGVLKVLERERVPIDCIVGTSMGAVVGGLYASGYTADEIEAVLDRIDWAELLHDKPPRNERSMRRKEDDLRLLGGVEVGLSDGRIAFPQGLIQGQKLEMLLRRLLLPTWQVRDFDRLPIPFRAIATDIVSGEKVVFAQGDLALAIRASMSVPGVFAPVRYEGRLLVDGGVVDNVPIDEARRLGAQRLIVSRVGTPLMTEAQLDSPLAISHQMASVLMQREVLAQ
;
A
#
# COMPACT_ATOMS: atom_id res chain seq x y z
N MET A 1 5.18 108.44 -22.14
CA MET A 1 5.99 107.78 -23.19
C MET A 1 6.88 106.74 -22.55
N ARG A 2 6.79 105.50 -23.06
CA ARG A 2 7.71 104.35 -22.92
C ARG A 2 7.76 103.56 -21.60
N ALA A 3 7.38 102.29 -21.78
CA ALA A 3 7.44 101.16 -20.89
C ALA A 3 8.88 100.65 -20.65
N ALA A 4 9.07 99.87 -19.57
CA ALA A 4 9.63 98.52 -19.65
C ALA A 4 9.59 97.81 -18.28
N LEU A 5 9.15 96.55 -18.32
CA LEU A 5 9.14 95.54 -17.25
C LEU A 5 10.56 95.07 -16.86
N ALA A 6 10.70 94.58 -15.62
CA ALA A 6 11.40 93.35 -15.18
C ALA A 6 11.97 93.56 -13.76
N ALA A 7 11.97 92.64 -12.80
CA ALA A 7 11.30 91.36 -12.58
C ALA A 7 11.55 91.00 -11.10
N CYS A 8 10.56 90.40 -10.43
CA CYS A 8 10.62 89.91 -9.06
C CYS A 8 11.61 88.76 -8.88
N MET A 9 12.31 88.73 -7.74
CA MET A 9 12.65 87.48 -7.03
C MET A 9 12.76 87.77 -5.53
N LEU A 10 11.71 87.44 -4.79
CA LEU A 10 11.69 87.46 -3.32
C LEU A 10 11.74 86.01 -2.84
N VAL A 11 12.83 85.63 -2.19
CA VAL A 11 13.03 84.32 -1.57
C VAL A 11 12.29 84.31 -0.22
N MET A 12 11.31 83.42 -0.08
CA MET A 12 10.63 83.14 1.19
C MET A 12 10.91 81.68 1.58
N LEU A 13 11.63 81.47 2.69
CA LEU A 13 11.73 80.17 3.35
C LEU A 13 10.41 79.82 4.06
N PRO A 14 9.92 78.57 4.00
CA PRO A 14 8.96 78.09 4.98
C PRO A 14 9.65 77.29 6.10
N ALA A 15 9.19 77.58 7.31
CA ALA A 15 9.53 76.94 8.57
C ALA A 15 9.05 75.48 8.61
N LEU A 16 9.89 74.59 9.14
CA LEU A 16 9.56 73.21 9.50
C LEU A 16 8.66 73.21 10.74
N ALA A 17 7.38 72.92 10.56
CA ALA A 17 6.46 72.54 11.62
C ALA A 17 6.22 71.02 11.57
N GLY A 18 6.48 70.34 12.67
CA GLY A 18 6.40 68.89 12.80
C GLY A 18 4.96 68.36 12.64
N ALA A 19 4.81 67.37 11.77
CA ALA A 19 3.65 66.50 11.71
C ALA A 19 4.05 65.15 12.31
N GLN A 20 3.47 64.81 13.47
CA GLN A 20 3.53 63.44 14.01
C GLN A 20 2.70 62.53 13.10
N ALA A 21 3.37 61.55 12.47
CA ALA A 21 2.72 60.48 11.75
C ALA A 21 2.01 59.53 12.74
N PRO A 22 0.84 58.96 12.39
CA PRO A 22 0.22 57.93 13.21
C PRO A 22 1.12 56.69 13.21
N ALA A 23 1.34 56.10 14.38
CA ALA A 23 2.06 54.86 14.53
C ALA A 23 1.42 53.77 13.65
N ALA A 24 2.10 53.43 12.56
CA ALA A 24 1.80 52.26 11.78
C ALA A 24 2.00 51.05 12.68
N LEU A 25 0.93 50.28 12.88
CA LEU A 25 1.02 48.95 13.45
C LEU A 25 1.90 48.13 12.51
N ASP A 26 3.14 47.85 12.93
CA ASP A 26 4.01 46.82 12.35
C ASP A 26 3.38 45.44 12.61
N ALA A 27 2.25 45.17 11.96
CA ALA A 27 1.80 43.82 11.70
C ALA A 27 2.60 43.34 10.49
N THR A 28 3.83 42.89 10.75
CA THR A 28 4.52 42.00 9.82
C THR A 28 3.58 40.82 9.57
N PRO A 29 3.04 40.59 8.36
CA PRO A 29 2.31 39.36 8.11
C PRO A 29 3.36 38.26 8.17
N GLY A 30 3.44 37.57 9.31
CA GLY A 30 4.11 36.31 9.37
C GLY A 30 3.50 35.47 8.26
N THR A 31 4.31 35.16 7.24
CA THR A 31 3.97 34.17 6.22
C THR A 31 3.91 32.81 6.92
N ALA A 32 2.83 32.59 7.66
CA ALA A 32 2.36 31.27 7.98
C ALA A 32 1.93 30.66 6.66
N THR A 33 2.87 30.02 5.97
CA THR A 33 2.53 29.00 5.00
C THR A 33 1.76 27.95 5.79
N THR A 34 0.44 28.01 5.76
CA THR A 34 -0.42 26.96 6.29
C THR A 34 -0.22 25.76 5.37
N GLU A 35 0.86 25.03 5.63
CA GLU A 35 1.20 23.82 4.90
C GLU A 35 0.04 22.84 5.08
N ARG A 36 -0.47 22.34 3.97
CA ARG A 36 -1.60 21.42 3.95
C ARG A 36 -1.30 20.25 4.90
N PRO A 37 -2.19 19.91 5.85
CA PRO A 37 -1.93 18.80 6.75
C PRO A 37 -1.76 17.51 5.95
N ARG A 38 -0.66 16.79 6.25
CA ARG A 38 -0.27 15.56 5.56
C ARG A 38 -1.36 14.50 5.73
N THR A 39 -1.96 14.07 4.64
CA THR A 39 -3.02 13.07 4.58
C THR A 39 -2.45 11.75 4.13
N CYS A 40 -2.61 10.70 4.93
CA CYS A 40 -2.21 9.36 4.55
C CYS A 40 -3.40 8.41 4.42
N LEU A 41 -3.32 7.53 3.43
CA LEU A 41 -4.31 6.52 3.13
C LEU A 41 -3.85 5.17 3.69
N VAL A 42 -4.67 4.56 4.54
CA VAL A 42 -4.43 3.25 5.13
C VAL A 42 -5.40 2.26 4.50
N LEU A 43 -4.86 1.25 3.82
CA LEU A 43 -5.64 0.21 3.14
C LEU A 43 -5.42 -1.13 3.84
N GLY A 44 -6.43 -1.58 4.58
CA GLY A 44 -6.32 -2.82 5.34
C GLY A 44 -6.37 -4.09 4.49
N GLY A 45 -6.00 -5.22 5.08
CA GLY A 45 -6.18 -6.52 4.43
C GLY A 45 -7.65 -7.00 4.43
N GLY A 46 -7.97 -7.93 3.53
CA GLY A 46 -9.31 -8.52 3.42
C GLY A 46 -9.54 -9.45 2.23
N GLY A 47 -8.48 -10.03 1.65
CA GLY A 47 -8.59 -10.93 0.50
C GLY A 47 -9.36 -10.31 -0.67
N ALA A 48 -10.32 -11.05 -1.24
CA ALA A 48 -11.13 -10.59 -2.37
C ALA A 48 -11.91 -9.29 -2.10
N ARG A 49 -12.28 -9.00 -0.85
CA ARG A 49 -12.99 -7.77 -0.48
C ARG A 49 -12.12 -6.53 -0.59
N GLY A 50 -10.81 -6.69 -0.67
CA GLY A 50 -9.87 -5.59 -0.92
C GLY A 50 -10.09 -4.86 -2.25
N ALA A 51 -10.83 -5.45 -3.20
CA ALA A 51 -11.30 -4.73 -4.40
C ALA A 51 -12.12 -3.47 -4.04
N ALA A 52 -12.77 -3.43 -2.87
CA ALA A 52 -13.51 -2.25 -2.42
C ALA A 52 -12.61 -1.01 -2.20
N HIS A 53 -11.30 -1.18 -2.00
CA HIS A 53 -10.36 -0.05 -1.93
C HIS A 53 -10.33 0.76 -3.22
N ILE A 54 -10.57 0.12 -4.37
CA ILE A 54 -10.63 0.79 -5.68
C ILE A 54 -11.76 1.83 -5.68
N GLY A 55 -12.94 1.47 -5.14
CA GLY A 55 -14.05 2.41 -4.99
C GLY A 55 -13.71 3.61 -4.10
N VAL A 56 -12.92 3.40 -3.04
CA VAL A 56 -12.40 4.49 -2.21
C VAL A 56 -11.48 5.39 -3.04
N LEU A 57 -10.54 4.83 -3.79
CA LEU A 57 -9.63 5.59 -4.65
C LEU A 57 -10.39 6.42 -5.70
N LYS A 58 -11.40 5.85 -6.35
CA LYS A 58 -12.25 6.58 -7.32
C LYS A 58 -12.92 7.80 -6.70
N VAL A 59 -13.41 7.69 -5.46
CA VAL A 59 -13.99 8.83 -4.74
C VAL A 59 -12.92 9.86 -4.40
N LEU A 60 -11.75 9.43 -3.92
CA LEU A 60 -10.64 10.34 -3.61
C LEU A 60 -10.16 11.10 -4.84
N GLU A 61 -10.05 10.45 -5.99
CA GLU A 61 -9.71 11.08 -7.27
C GLU A 61 -10.80 12.08 -7.72
N ARG A 62 -12.08 11.66 -7.69
CA ARG A 62 -13.21 12.51 -8.08
C ARG A 62 -13.29 13.79 -7.25
N GLU A 63 -13.15 13.64 -5.94
CA GLU A 63 -13.18 14.77 -4.99
C GLU A 63 -11.83 15.51 -4.89
N ARG A 64 -10.81 15.07 -5.65
CA ARG A 64 -9.45 15.62 -5.67
C ARG A 64 -8.82 15.74 -4.29
N VAL A 65 -9.02 14.72 -3.46
CA VAL A 65 -8.45 14.64 -2.12
C VAL A 65 -6.96 14.25 -2.24
N PRO A 66 -6.01 15.13 -1.85
CA PRO A 66 -4.59 14.83 -1.98
C PRO A 66 -4.14 13.79 -0.95
N ILE A 67 -3.39 12.79 -1.39
CA ILE A 67 -2.79 11.72 -0.58
C ILE A 67 -1.27 11.84 -0.62
N ASP A 68 -0.64 11.91 0.55
CA ASP A 68 0.80 12.15 0.72
C ASP A 68 1.59 10.92 1.13
N CYS A 69 0.89 9.88 1.58
CA CYS A 69 1.48 8.57 1.80
C CYS A 69 0.40 7.49 1.82
N ILE A 70 0.80 6.26 1.47
CA ILE A 70 -0.07 5.10 1.46
C ILE A 70 0.60 4.00 2.27
N VAL A 71 -0.18 3.35 3.14
CA VAL A 71 0.25 2.15 3.85
C VAL A 71 -0.77 1.05 3.58
N GLY A 72 -0.30 -0.10 3.12
CA GLY A 72 -1.17 -1.21 2.73
C GLY A 72 -0.76 -2.54 3.35
N THR A 73 -1.77 -3.38 3.63
CA THR A 73 -1.60 -4.77 4.05
C THR A 73 -2.37 -5.69 3.10
N SER A 74 -1.80 -6.84 2.73
CA SER A 74 -2.43 -7.83 1.83
C SER A 74 -2.93 -7.19 0.51
N MET A 75 -4.21 -7.38 0.17
CA MET A 75 -4.85 -6.73 -0.98
C MET A 75 -4.80 -5.19 -0.92
N GLY A 76 -4.77 -4.59 0.28
CA GLY A 76 -4.52 -3.17 0.45
C GLY A 76 -3.13 -2.76 -0.01
N ALA A 77 -2.12 -3.62 0.13
CA ALA A 77 -0.78 -3.39 -0.43
C ALA A 77 -0.75 -3.54 -1.96
N VAL A 78 -1.56 -4.44 -2.53
CA VAL A 78 -1.69 -4.57 -3.99
C VAL A 78 -2.30 -3.30 -4.58
N VAL A 79 -3.50 -2.93 -4.12
CA VAL A 79 -4.21 -1.75 -4.62
C VAL A 79 -3.42 -0.48 -4.31
N GLY A 80 -2.93 -0.34 -3.07
CA GLY A 80 -2.16 0.82 -2.63
C GLY A 80 -0.81 0.95 -3.33
N GLY A 81 -0.13 -0.16 -3.59
CA GLY A 81 1.17 -0.17 -4.27
C GLY A 81 1.05 0.16 -5.75
N LEU A 82 0.03 -0.38 -6.44
CA LEU A 82 -0.28 0.01 -7.82
C LEU A 82 -0.62 1.51 -7.89
N TYR A 83 -1.50 1.99 -7.01
CA TYR A 83 -1.88 3.41 -6.97
C TYR A 83 -0.68 4.32 -6.68
N ALA A 84 0.13 3.96 -5.68
CA ALA A 84 1.36 4.67 -5.34
C ALA A 84 2.37 4.71 -6.48
N SER A 85 2.37 3.68 -7.35
CA SER A 85 3.24 3.61 -8.53
C SER A 85 2.76 4.43 -9.73
N GLY A 86 1.59 5.08 -9.63
CA GLY A 86 1.06 6.01 -10.62
C GLY A 86 -0.12 5.50 -11.44
N TYR A 87 -0.66 4.31 -11.12
CA TYR A 87 -1.91 3.85 -11.72
C TYR A 87 -3.09 4.67 -11.19
N THR A 88 -4.05 4.95 -12.07
CA THR A 88 -5.37 5.49 -11.70
C THR A 88 -6.27 4.40 -11.12
N ALA A 89 -7.31 4.79 -10.37
CA ALA A 89 -8.26 3.83 -9.82
C ALA A 89 -8.97 2.99 -10.90
N ASP A 90 -9.28 3.59 -12.06
CA ASP A 90 -9.91 2.89 -13.19
C ASP A 90 -8.94 1.90 -13.87
N GLU A 91 -7.65 2.23 -13.98
CA GLU A 91 -6.65 1.28 -14.50
C GLU A 91 -6.45 0.10 -13.56
N ILE A 92 -6.45 0.34 -12.24
CA ILE A 92 -6.38 -0.74 -11.24
C ILE A 92 -7.60 -1.64 -11.37
N GLU A 93 -8.80 -1.08 -11.47
CA GLU A 93 -10.03 -1.85 -11.70
C GLU A 93 -9.93 -2.71 -12.97
N ALA A 94 -9.55 -2.10 -14.09
CA ALA A 94 -9.45 -2.79 -15.37
C ALA A 94 -8.40 -3.92 -15.36
N VAL A 95 -7.30 -3.76 -14.61
CA VAL A 95 -6.31 -4.82 -14.40
C VAL A 95 -6.91 -5.93 -13.56
N LEU A 96 -7.51 -5.61 -12.41
CA LEU A 96 -8.01 -6.61 -11.46
C LEU A 96 -9.20 -7.41 -12.00
N ASP A 97 -10.06 -6.80 -12.81
CA ASP A 97 -11.21 -7.45 -13.46
C ASP A 97 -10.79 -8.44 -14.55
N ARG A 98 -9.60 -8.26 -15.14
CA ARG A 98 -9.06 -9.16 -16.18
C ARG A 98 -8.28 -10.35 -15.62
N ILE A 99 -8.02 -10.36 -14.31
CA ILE A 99 -7.31 -11.45 -13.66
C ILE A 99 -8.30 -12.60 -13.46
N ASP A 100 -8.01 -13.75 -14.07
CA ASP A 100 -8.62 -15.00 -13.65
C ASP A 100 -8.00 -15.41 -12.30
N TRP A 101 -8.66 -15.03 -11.22
CA TRP A 101 -8.20 -15.34 -9.87
C TRP A 101 -8.16 -16.85 -9.61
N ALA A 102 -9.02 -17.65 -10.24
CA ALA A 102 -8.96 -19.09 -10.07
C ALA A 102 -7.70 -19.67 -10.72
N GLU A 103 -7.34 -19.18 -11.91
CA GLU A 103 -6.13 -19.62 -12.61
C GLU A 103 -4.84 -19.08 -11.97
N LEU A 104 -4.86 -17.83 -11.48
CA LEU A 104 -3.73 -17.20 -10.81
C LEU A 104 -3.38 -17.90 -9.49
N LEU A 105 -4.41 -18.38 -8.78
CA LEU A 105 -4.28 -19.17 -7.56
C LEU A 105 -3.95 -20.65 -7.83
N HIS A 106 -3.92 -21.09 -9.08
CA HIS A 106 -3.51 -22.45 -9.45
C HIS A 106 -2.12 -22.44 -10.10
N ASP A 107 -1.11 -22.92 -9.35
CA ASP A 107 0.27 -23.00 -9.86
C ASP A 107 0.55 -24.23 -10.75
N LYS A 108 -0.37 -25.20 -10.82
CA LYS A 108 -0.19 -26.36 -11.71
C LYS A 108 -0.52 -25.98 -13.16
N PRO A 109 0.39 -26.20 -14.13
CA PRO A 109 0.08 -25.97 -15.54
C PRO A 109 -1.09 -26.86 -15.99
N PRO A 110 -1.91 -26.38 -16.93
CA PRO A 110 -3.11 -27.09 -17.36
C PRO A 110 -2.74 -28.46 -17.92
N ARG A 111 -3.64 -29.44 -17.75
CA ARG A 111 -3.32 -30.85 -17.99
C ARG A 111 -2.78 -31.09 -19.41
N ASN A 112 -3.28 -30.38 -20.42
CA ASN A 112 -2.82 -30.47 -21.80
C ASN A 112 -1.33 -30.11 -21.98
N GLU A 113 -0.80 -29.15 -21.22
CA GLU A 113 0.59 -28.68 -21.27
C GLU A 113 1.56 -29.52 -20.42
N ARG A 114 1.04 -30.49 -19.66
CA ARG A 114 1.87 -31.39 -18.86
C ARG A 114 2.42 -32.53 -19.72
N SER A 115 3.71 -32.82 -19.54
CA SER A 115 4.35 -34.03 -20.07
C SER A 115 3.58 -35.29 -19.67
N MET A 116 3.55 -36.31 -20.54
CA MET A 116 2.86 -37.58 -20.26
C MET A 116 3.28 -38.22 -18.93
N ARG A 117 4.58 -38.20 -18.61
CA ARG A 117 5.10 -38.66 -17.31
C ARG A 117 4.43 -37.98 -16.11
N ARG A 118 4.34 -36.65 -16.11
CA ARG A 118 3.64 -35.90 -15.04
C ARG A 118 2.13 -36.16 -14.99
N LYS A 119 1.49 -36.58 -16.08
CA LYS A 119 0.08 -36.99 -16.10
C LYS A 119 -0.11 -38.40 -15.51
N GLU A 120 0.85 -39.29 -15.74
CA GLU A 120 0.89 -40.63 -15.13
C GLU A 120 1.17 -40.55 -13.62
N ASP A 121 2.03 -39.62 -13.20
CA ASP A 121 2.32 -39.41 -11.78
C ASP A 121 1.07 -38.95 -11.00
N ASP A 122 0.20 -38.11 -11.60
CA ASP A 122 -1.10 -37.74 -11.00
C ASP A 122 -2.01 -38.96 -10.75
N LEU A 123 -1.97 -39.94 -11.66
CA LEU A 123 -2.74 -41.18 -11.53
C LEU A 123 -2.16 -42.13 -10.47
N ARG A 124 -0.86 -41.99 -10.17
CA ARG A 124 -0.17 -42.77 -9.14
C ARG A 124 -0.26 -42.14 -7.75
N LEU A 125 -0.40 -40.81 -7.69
CA LEU A 125 -0.52 -40.01 -6.47
C LEU A 125 -1.95 -39.50 -6.29
N LEU A 126 -2.91 -40.43 -6.20
CA LEU A 126 -4.36 -40.14 -6.08
C LEU A 126 -4.73 -39.29 -4.85
N GLY A 127 -3.83 -39.16 -3.87
CA GLY A 127 -4.05 -38.38 -2.64
C GLY A 127 -3.71 -36.88 -2.74
N GLY A 128 -3.19 -36.38 -3.87
CA GLY A 128 -2.97 -34.95 -4.11
C GLY A 128 -1.88 -34.26 -3.28
N VAL A 129 -1.37 -34.89 -2.22
CA VAL A 129 -0.26 -34.39 -1.39
C VAL A 129 1.06 -34.83 -2.01
N GLU A 130 1.79 -33.87 -2.61
CA GLU A 130 3.14 -34.08 -3.10
C GLU A 130 4.11 -34.10 -1.92
N VAL A 131 4.58 -35.29 -1.56
CA VAL A 131 5.62 -35.49 -0.53
C VAL A 131 6.97 -35.54 -1.22
N GLY A 132 7.78 -34.51 -1.03
CA GLY A 132 9.13 -34.41 -1.59
C GLY A 132 10.19 -35.01 -0.69
N LEU A 133 11.39 -35.19 -1.23
CA LEU A 133 12.60 -35.54 -0.47
C LEU A 133 13.63 -34.42 -0.69
N SER A 134 14.08 -33.77 0.39
CA SER A 134 15.12 -32.73 0.36
C SER A 134 16.12 -33.00 1.47
N ASP A 135 17.40 -33.13 1.12
CA ASP A 135 18.50 -33.42 2.05
C ASP A 135 18.26 -34.65 2.96
N GLY A 136 17.71 -35.72 2.39
CA GLY A 136 17.39 -36.96 3.12
C GLY A 136 16.21 -36.84 4.07
N ARG A 137 15.48 -35.71 4.06
CA ARG A 137 14.28 -35.48 4.87
C ARG A 137 13.04 -35.46 3.99
N ILE A 138 11.94 -35.94 4.56
CA ILE A 138 10.62 -35.80 3.98
C ILE A 138 10.25 -34.31 4.01
N ALA A 139 10.00 -33.73 2.84
CA ALA A 139 9.66 -32.33 2.66
C ALA A 139 8.20 -32.21 2.22
N PHE A 140 7.42 -31.45 2.98
CA PHE A 140 6.04 -31.10 2.63
C PHE A 140 5.99 -29.68 2.06
N PRO A 141 5.07 -29.41 1.11
CA PRO A 141 4.87 -28.06 0.58
C PRO A 141 4.46 -27.09 1.70
N GLN A 142 5.05 -25.88 1.69
CA GLN A 142 4.85 -24.85 2.72
C GLN A 142 3.54 -24.04 2.53
N GLY A 143 2.78 -24.31 1.46
CA GLY A 143 1.50 -23.68 1.14
C GLY A 143 0.78 -24.44 0.02
N LEU A 144 -0.51 -24.18 -0.17
CA LEU A 144 -1.29 -24.78 -1.26
C LEU A 144 -0.88 -24.25 -2.63
N ILE A 145 -0.46 -22.98 -2.66
CA ILE A 145 -0.10 -22.22 -3.85
C ILE A 145 1.29 -21.63 -3.57
N GLN A 146 2.28 -21.90 -4.42
CA GLN A 146 3.60 -21.26 -4.32
C GLN A 146 3.53 -19.74 -4.58
N GLY A 147 2.58 -19.30 -5.41
CA GLY A 147 2.32 -17.90 -5.74
C GLY A 147 3.32 -17.32 -6.73
N GLN A 148 3.92 -18.18 -7.59
CA GLN A 148 4.85 -17.76 -8.63
C GLN A 148 4.14 -16.93 -9.71
N LYS A 149 2.95 -17.36 -10.15
CA LYS A 149 2.14 -16.62 -11.12
C LYS A 149 1.78 -15.22 -10.62
N LEU A 150 1.40 -15.12 -9.35
CA LEU A 150 1.11 -13.83 -8.69
C LEU A 150 2.34 -12.92 -8.68
N GLU A 151 3.50 -13.45 -8.30
CA GLU A 151 4.75 -12.66 -8.32
C GLU A 151 5.08 -12.17 -9.74
N MET A 152 4.98 -13.04 -10.75
CA MET A 152 5.23 -12.65 -12.15
C MET A 152 4.25 -11.58 -12.64
N LEU A 153 2.98 -11.68 -12.26
CA LEU A 153 1.97 -10.67 -12.57
C LEU A 153 2.31 -9.33 -11.92
N LEU A 154 2.61 -9.33 -10.62
CA LEU A 154 3.00 -8.11 -9.90
C LEU A 154 4.25 -7.48 -10.51
N ARG A 155 5.27 -8.29 -10.83
CA ARG A 155 6.47 -7.82 -11.53
C ARG A 155 6.12 -7.17 -12.87
N ARG A 156 5.23 -7.79 -13.66
CA ARG A 156 4.79 -7.23 -14.95
C ARG A 156 4.07 -5.90 -14.78
N LEU A 157 3.18 -5.78 -13.81
CA LEU A 157 2.44 -4.54 -13.54
C LEU A 157 3.37 -3.44 -13.02
N LEU A 158 4.38 -3.80 -12.23
CA LEU A 158 5.30 -2.84 -11.60
C LEU A 158 6.62 -2.69 -12.37
N LEU A 159 6.67 -3.18 -13.61
CA LEU A 159 7.79 -2.93 -14.53
C LEU A 159 8.14 -1.44 -14.65
N PRO A 160 7.18 -0.49 -14.73
CA PRO A 160 7.51 0.94 -14.83
C PRO A 160 8.30 1.48 -13.62
N THR A 161 8.16 0.87 -12.44
CA THR A 161 8.81 1.30 -11.20
C THR A 161 9.98 0.40 -10.79
N TRP A 162 10.47 -0.48 -11.65
CA TRP A 162 11.50 -1.48 -11.31
C TRP A 162 12.83 -0.90 -10.82
N GLN A 163 13.17 0.34 -11.22
CA GLN A 163 14.38 1.05 -10.76
C GLN A 163 14.18 1.79 -9.43
N VAL A 164 12.94 2.00 -9.01
CA VAL A 164 12.61 2.69 -7.77
C VAL A 164 12.81 1.74 -6.60
N ARG A 165 13.99 1.82 -5.97
CA ARG A 165 14.34 1.02 -4.79
C ARG A 165 13.91 1.64 -3.47
N ASP A 166 13.67 2.94 -3.47
CA ASP A 166 13.23 3.70 -2.29
C ASP A 166 11.76 4.08 -2.50
N PHE A 167 10.87 3.55 -1.66
CA PHE A 167 9.43 3.71 -1.87
C PHE A 167 8.93 5.11 -1.53
N ASP A 168 9.76 5.96 -0.90
CA ASP A 168 9.47 7.39 -0.74
C ASP A 168 9.63 8.17 -2.06
N ARG A 169 10.26 7.57 -3.08
CA ARG A 169 10.44 8.15 -4.42
C ARG A 169 9.39 7.72 -5.43
N LEU A 170 8.43 6.90 -5.02
CA LEU A 170 7.25 6.61 -5.84
C LEU A 170 6.41 7.90 -6.00
N PRO A 171 5.54 7.99 -7.01
CA PRO A 171 4.59 9.10 -7.14
C PRO A 171 3.87 9.47 -5.84
N ILE A 172 3.54 8.46 -5.02
CA ILE A 172 3.11 8.64 -3.63
C ILE A 172 3.96 7.73 -2.73
N PRO A 173 4.57 8.23 -1.64
CA PRO A 173 5.30 7.42 -0.68
C PRO A 173 4.49 6.22 -0.19
N PHE A 174 5.09 5.02 -0.22
CA PHE A 174 4.38 3.77 0.06
C PHE A 174 5.07 2.90 1.11
N ARG A 175 4.26 2.18 1.89
CA ARG A 175 4.70 1.10 2.78
C ARG A 175 3.80 -0.13 2.60
N ALA A 176 4.43 -1.31 2.50
CA ALA A 176 3.72 -2.60 2.58
C ALA A 176 4.07 -3.29 3.90
N ILE A 177 3.07 -3.93 4.52
CA ILE A 177 3.24 -4.63 5.79
C ILE A 177 3.28 -6.13 5.57
N ALA A 178 4.28 -6.78 6.15
CA ALA A 178 4.40 -8.23 6.22
C ALA A 178 4.69 -8.68 7.66
N THR A 179 4.59 -9.99 7.88
CA THR A 179 4.89 -10.62 9.16
C THR A 179 6.06 -11.56 8.98
N ASP A 180 7.11 -11.46 9.81
CA ASP A 180 8.09 -12.54 9.93
C ASP A 180 7.45 -13.67 10.73
N ILE A 181 7.19 -14.82 10.07
CA ILE A 181 6.49 -15.93 10.71
C ILE A 181 7.36 -16.67 11.73
N VAL A 182 8.68 -16.46 11.73
CA VAL A 182 9.60 -17.08 12.67
C VAL A 182 9.64 -16.31 13.99
N SER A 183 9.77 -14.98 13.93
CA SER A 183 9.82 -14.13 15.14
C SER A 183 8.45 -13.61 15.57
N GLY A 184 7.46 -13.60 14.68
CA GLY A 184 6.17 -12.92 14.88
C GLY A 184 6.25 -11.40 14.74
N GLU A 185 7.39 -10.85 14.31
CA GLU A 185 7.58 -9.41 14.23
C GLU A 185 6.99 -8.80 12.95
N LYS A 186 6.51 -7.57 13.08
CA LYS A 186 6.09 -6.74 11.95
C LYS A 186 7.29 -6.33 11.10
N VAL A 187 7.20 -6.59 9.80
CA VAL A 187 8.15 -6.13 8.78
C VAL A 187 7.47 -5.05 7.94
N VAL A 188 8.08 -3.87 7.90
CA VAL A 188 7.62 -2.75 7.10
C VAL A 188 8.54 -2.60 5.90
N PHE A 189 8.01 -2.80 4.69
CA PHE A 189 8.74 -2.52 3.47
C PHE A 189 8.68 -1.03 3.14
N ALA A 190 9.82 -0.36 3.24
CA ALA A 190 10.03 1.02 2.80
C ALA A 190 10.94 1.12 1.56
N GLN A 191 11.61 0.04 1.22
CA GLN A 191 12.58 -0.02 0.14
C GLN A 191 12.70 -1.45 -0.40
N GLY A 192 13.39 -1.61 -1.52
CA GLY A 192 13.70 -2.90 -2.14
C GLY A 192 12.98 -3.09 -3.46
N ASP A 193 12.49 -4.30 -3.70
CA ASP A 193 11.69 -4.66 -4.86
C ASP A 193 10.21 -4.52 -4.49
N LEU A 194 9.49 -3.59 -5.13
CA LEU A 194 8.09 -3.29 -4.81
C LEU A 194 7.17 -4.49 -5.06
N ALA A 195 7.40 -5.26 -6.14
CA ALA A 195 6.61 -6.44 -6.44
C ALA A 195 6.83 -7.52 -5.37
N LEU A 196 8.07 -7.70 -4.92
CA LEU A 196 8.38 -8.63 -3.83
C LEU A 196 7.78 -8.19 -2.49
N ALA A 197 7.82 -6.89 -2.17
CA ALA A 197 7.23 -6.33 -0.96
C ALA A 197 5.71 -6.57 -0.93
N ILE A 198 5.02 -6.31 -2.04
CA ILE A 198 3.57 -6.57 -2.17
C ILE A 198 3.30 -8.08 -2.13
N ARG A 199 4.10 -8.91 -2.81
CA ARG A 199 3.96 -10.38 -2.78
C ARG A 199 4.13 -10.93 -1.37
N ALA A 200 5.10 -10.45 -0.60
CA ALA A 200 5.30 -10.82 0.80
C ALA A 200 4.09 -10.40 1.65
N SER A 201 3.64 -9.15 1.50
CA SER A 201 2.46 -8.63 2.18
C SER A 201 1.17 -9.38 1.86
N MET A 202 1.05 -10.04 0.70
CA MET A 202 -0.11 -10.84 0.27
C MET A 202 0.08 -12.36 0.48
N SER A 203 1.09 -12.79 1.24
CA SER A 203 1.38 -14.21 1.49
C SER A 203 0.50 -14.81 2.59
N VAL A 204 -0.81 -14.89 2.35
CA VAL A 204 -1.79 -15.37 3.34
C VAL A 204 -1.45 -16.81 3.79
N PRO A 205 -1.20 -17.05 5.09
CA PRO A 205 -0.90 -18.38 5.61
C PRO A 205 -1.96 -19.43 5.22
N GLY A 206 -1.50 -20.60 4.80
CA GLY A 206 -2.35 -21.69 4.34
C GLY A 206 -2.82 -21.56 2.90
N VAL A 207 -2.82 -20.36 2.32
CA VAL A 207 -3.18 -20.14 0.90
C VAL A 207 -1.91 -20.05 0.05
N PHE A 208 -1.04 -19.09 0.38
CA PHE A 208 0.19 -18.84 -0.35
C PHE A 208 1.41 -19.30 0.45
N ALA A 209 2.42 -19.82 -0.25
CA ALA A 209 3.71 -20.12 0.33
C ALA A 209 4.36 -18.82 0.85
N PRO A 210 5.05 -18.87 2.01
CA PRO A 210 5.80 -17.75 2.54
C PRO A 210 6.92 -17.30 1.61
N VAL A 211 7.27 -16.01 1.67
CA VAL A 211 8.34 -15.41 0.87
C VAL A 211 9.60 -15.28 1.70
N ARG A 212 10.75 -15.73 1.19
CA ARG A 212 12.04 -15.48 1.84
C ARG A 212 12.60 -14.13 1.41
N TYR A 213 12.95 -13.28 2.36
CA TYR A 213 13.54 -11.96 2.13
C TYR A 213 14.54 -11.63 3.24
N GLU A 214 15.78 -11.28 2.87
CA GLU A 214 16.84 -10.89 3.83
C GLU A 214 17.00 -11.85 5.04
N GLY A 215 16.94 -13.16 4.78
CA GLY A 215 17.06 -14.19 5.81
C GLY A 215 15.79 -14.44 6.64
N ARG A 216 14.74 -13.65 6.44
CA ARG A 216 13.42 -13.80 7.09
C ARG A 216 12.48 -14.65 6.25
N LEU A 217 11.50 -15.25 6.90
CA LEU A 217 10.41 -15.98 6.25
C LEU A 217 9.12 -15.20 6.46
N LEU A 218 8.60 -14.60 5.39
CA LEU A 218 7.54 -13.61 5.47
C LEU A 218 6.19 -14.17 5.03
N VAL A 219 5.16 -13.83 5.81
CA VAL A 219 3.75 -14.07 5.48
C VAL A 219 2.99 -12.74 5.49
N ASP A 220 1.70 -12.80 5.17
CA ASP A 220 0.80 -11.64 5.13
C ASP A 220 0.88 -10.78 6.41
N GLY A 221 0.93 -9.47 6.23
CA GLY A 221 1.01 -8.50 7.33
C GLY A 221 -0.23 -8.47 8.22
N GLY A 222 -1.35 -9.00 7.74
CA GLY A 222 -2.62 -9.01 8.47
C GLY A 222 -2.53 -9.70 9.82
N VAL A 223 -1.60 -10.66 9.96
CA VAL A 223 -1.39 -11.41 11.20
C VAL A 223 -0.98 -10.51 12.36
N VAL A 224 -0.20 -9.47 12.09
CA VAL A 224 0.33 -8.55 13.12
C VAL A 224 -0.21 -7.14 13.04
N ASP A 225 -0.61 -6.69 11.84
CA ASP A 225 -1.10 -5.33 11.62
C ASP A 225 -1.93 -5.24 10.32
N ASN A 226 -3.19 -5.64 10.44
CA ASN A 226 -4.11 -5.68 9.30
C ASN A 226 -4.61 -4.28 8.86
N VAL A 227 -4.54 -3.27 9.73
CA VAL A 227 -4.92 -1.88 9.41
C VAL A 227 -3.84 -0.93 9.95
N PRO A 228 -2.75 -0.70 9.19
CA PRO A 228 -1.51 -0.13 9.71
C PRO A 228 -1.52 1.39 9.92
N ILE A 229 -2.37 1.84 10.86
CA ILE A 229 -2.57 3.25 11.22
C ILE A 229 -1.30 3.84 11.82
N ASP A 230 -0.63 3.12 12.71
CA ASP A 230 0.57 3.62 13.39
C ASP A 230 1.73 3.82 12.42
N GLU A 231 1.81 3.02 11.37
CA GLU A 231 2.81 3.24 10.32
C GLU A 231 2.54 4.52 9.54
N ALA A 232 1.28 4.80 9.21
CA ALA A 232 0.92 6.08 8.59
C ALA A 232 1.23 7.27 9.53
N ARG A 233 1.00 7.13 10.84
CA ARG A 233 1.40 8.15 11.84
C ARG A 233 2.92 8.34 11.87
N ARG A 234 3.72 7.27 11.79
CA ARG A 234 5.18 7.34 11.72
C ARG A 234 5.69 8.08 10.46
N LEU A 235 4.94 8.02 9.36
CA LEU A 235 5.20 8.81 8.15
C LEU A 235 4.79 10.28 8.27
N GLY A 236 4.34 10.72 9.46
CA GLY A 236 3.95 12.10 9.73
C GLY A 236 2.52 12.44 9.29
N ALA A 237 1.63 11.45 9.19
CA ALA A 237 0.23 11.70 8.92
C ALA A 237 -0.40 12.60 10.00
N GLN A 238 -0.97 13.73 9.57
CA GLN A 238 -1.81 14.59 10.39
C GLN A 238 -3.30 14.30 10.16
N ARG A 239 -3.64 13.75 8.98
CA ARG A 239 -4.96 13.23 8.64
C ARG A 239 -4.83 11.80 8.13
N LEU A 240 -5.78 10.97 8.50
CA LEU A 240 -5.83 9.56 8.12
C LEU A 240 -7.15 9.28 7.41
N ILE A 241 -7.07 8.62 6.26
CA ILE A 241 -8.21 8.01 5.59
C ILE A 241 -8.01 6.51 5.70
N VAL A 242 -8.89 5.81 6.41
CA VAL A 242 -8.72 4.39 6.72
C VAL A 242 -9.81 3.59 6.02
N SER A 243 -9.41 2.70 5.10
CA SER A 243 -10.31 1.78 4.40
C SER A 243 -10.16 0.38 4.98
N ARG A 244 -11.21 -0.06 5.70
CA ARG A 244 -11.27 -1.40 6.31
C ARG A 244 -12.34 -2.24 5.62
N VAL A 245 -11.93 -3.36 5.04
CA VAL A 245 -12.78 -4.22 4.18
C VAL A 245 -12.98 -5.63 4.75
N GLY A 246 -12.68 -5.83 6.03
CA GLY A 246 -12.51 -7.12 6.71
C GLY A 246 -13.42 -8.28 6.30
N THR A 247 -12.91 -9.49 6.46
CA THR A 247 -13.60 -10.74 6.12
C THR A 247 -14.32 -11.29 7.36
N PRO A 248 -15.62 -11.63 7.30
CA PRO A 248 -16.33 -12.28 8.37
C PRO A 248 -15.72 -13.66 8.61
N LEU A 249 -15.82 -14.11 9.85
CA LEU A 249 -15.43 -15.45 10.22
C LEU A 249 -16.34 -16.46 9.53
N MET A 250 -15.76 -17.61 9.18
CA MET A 250 -16.49 -18.76 8.62
C MET A 250 -17.52 -19.28 9.62
N THR A 251 -18.62 -19.82 9.11
CA THR A 251 -19.62 -20.54 9.92
C THR A 251 -19.11 -21.94 10.29
N GLU A 252 -19.71 -22.57 11.30
CA GLU A 252 -19.35 -23.93 11.72
C GLU A 252 -19.37 -24.94 10.56
N ALA A 253 -20.37 -24.84 9.68
CA ALA A 253 -20.49 -25.71 8.50
C ALA A 253 -19.35 -25.54 7.48
N GLN A 254 -18.66 -24.40 7.50
CA GLN A 254 -17.51 -24.11 6.63
C GLN A 254 -16.17 -24.55 7.25
N LEU A 255 -16.16 -24.97 8.52
CA LEU A 255 -14.96 -25.45 9.23
C LEU A 255 -14.82 -26.97 9.09
N ASP A 256 -14.83 -27.44 7.85
CA ASP A 256 -14.90 -28.87 7.48
C ASP A 256 -13.53 -29.57 7.36
N SER A 257 -12.43 -28.83 7.49
CA SER A 257 -11.09 -29.34 7.25
C SER A 257 -10.04 -28.70 8.19
N PRO A 258 -8.94 -29.40 8.50
CA PRO A 258 -7.84 -28.84 9.31
C PRO A 258 -7.29 -27.53 8.73
N LEU A 259 -7.30 -27.41 7.41
CA LEU A 259 -6.91 -26.20 6.70
C LEU A 259 -7.90 -25.05 6.94
N ALA A 260 -9.21 -25.30 6.80
CA ALA A 260 -10.23 -24.30 7.06
C ALA A 260 -10.16 -23.79 8.51
N ILE A 261 -9.94 -24.69 9.46
CA ILE A 261 -9.74 -24.35 10.88
C ILE A 261 -8.48 -23.49 11.06
N SER A 262 -7.36 -23.87 10.46
CA SER A 262 -6.10 -23.11 10.55
C SER A 262 -6.23 -21.71 9.94
N HIS A 263 -6.91 -21.59 8.80
CA HIS A 263 -7.19 -20.32 8.15
C HIS A 263 -8.15 -19.45 9.00
N GLN A 264 -9.16 -20.05 9.62
CA GLN A 264 -10.04 -19.38 10.57
C GLN A 264 -9.27 -18.85 11.77
N MET A 265 -8.35 -19.65 12.34
CA MET A 265 -7.50 -19.20 13.46
C MET A 265 -6.67 -17.97 13.07
N ALA A 266 -6.04 -17.99 11.89
CA ALA A 266 -5.32 -16.81 11.37
C ALA A 266 -6.28 -15.61 11.23
N SER A 267 -7.45 -15.81 10.63
CA SER A 267 -8.45 -14.75 10.44
C SER A 267 -8.94 -14.13 11.76
N VAL A 268 -9.08 -14.93 12.82
CA VAL A 268 -9.43 -14.47 14.17
C VAL A 268 -8.33 -13.58 14.75
N LEU A 269 -7.05 -13.96 14.60
CA LEU A 269 -5.93 -13.14 15.05
C LEU A 269 -5.90 -11.78 14.30
N MET A 270 -6.08 -11.81 12.98
CA MET A 270 -6.13 -10.59 12.16
C MET A 270 -7.27 -9.65 12.60
N GLN A 271 -8.45 -10.18 12.96
CA GLN A 271 -9.56 -9.37 13.45
C GLN A 271 -9.30 -8.79 14.84
N ARG A 272 -8.63 -9.53 15.72
CA ARG A 272 -8.34 -9.09 17.08
C ARG A 272 -7.38 -7.89 17.11
N GLU A 273 -6.35 -7.91 16.27
CA GLU A 273 -5.41 -6.78 16.17
C GLU A 273 -6.10 -5.48 15.76
N VAL A 274 -7.01 -5.56 14.79
CA VAL A 274 -7.76 -4.39 14.33
C VAL A 274 -8.64 -3.77 15.43
N LEU A 275 -9.17 -4.58 16.35
CA LEU A 275 -9.98 -4.09 17.47
C LEU A 275 -9.15 -3.42 18.57
N ALA A 276 -7.83 -3.63 18.57
CA ALA A 276 -6.92 -3.06 19.56
C ALA A 276 -6.35 -1.69 19.14
N GLN A 277 -6.57 -1.26 17.89
CA GLN A 277 -6.08 -0.01 17.28
C GLN A 277 -7.09 1.13 17.34
#